data_AF-A0A9Q5D1P4-F1
#
_entry.id   AF-A0A9Q5D1P4-F1
#
_cell.length_a   1.000
_cell.length_b   1.000
_cell.length_c   1.000
_cell.angle_alpha   90.00
_cell.angle_beta   90.00
_cell.angle_gamma   90.00
#
_symmetry.space_group_name_H-M   'P 1'
#
loop_
_entity.id
_entity.type
_entity.pdbx_description
1 polymer ?
#
loop_
_entity_poly.entity_id
_entity_poly.type
_entity_poly.pdbx_seq_one_letter_code
_entity_poly.pdbx_strand_id
1 'polypeptide(L)'
;MQTEQELLEQFKKENINLYRLTEFIETENKIKLDGIEELIRFAHDNNINNMFYFYYYLKGYGLLIDEQVINKFHLDNEMLTILKDEIMEYNIKISKQDYSKPVGVILYCMYDGMMLEVEDNECIVGVDIETPEDACKRIIDSHLEEIALFKEKQKNNALEERKKLAEQILNDKEFHKCTNVSLRTAYANKFIRKNDVNRKLFMKDSGEWYDIPINDFIELLWREYKEISKEPIITILRKEDLI
;
A
#
# COMPACT_ATOMS: atom_id res chain seq x y z
N MET A 1 16.52 -28.11 9.83
CA MET A 1 17.42 -27.17 10.51
C MET A 1 17.76 -27.84 11.80
N GLN A 2 19.05 -27.93 12.11
CA GLN A 2 19.48 -28.56 13.35
C GLN A 2 18.93 -27.78 14.54
N THR A 3 18.39 -28.51 15.51
CA THR A 3 18.02 -27.94 16.81
C THR A 3 19.26 -27.42 17.52
N GLU A 4 19.09 -26.47 18.44
CA GLU A 4 20.19 -25.93 19.26
C GLU A 4 20.97 -27.07 19.95
N GLN A 5 20.26 -28.11 20.40
CA GLN A 5 20.87 -29.26 21.03
C GLN A 5 21.72 -30.10 20.06
N GLU A 6 21.21 -30.37 18.86
CA GLU A 6 21.96 -31.10 17.82
C GLU A 6 23.24 -30.35 17.43
N LEU A 7 23.15 -29.03 17.26
CA LEU A 7 24.29 -28.17 16.95
C LEU A 7 25.33 -28.20 18.07
N LEU A 8 24.90 -28.05 19.33
CA LEU A 8 25.78 -28.13 20.50
C LEU A 8 26.47 -29.49 20.62
N GLU A 9 25.74 -30.58 20.36
CA GLU A 9 26.29 -31.94 20.39
C GLU A 9 27.29 -32.18 19.26
N GLN A 10 27.05 -31.63 18.07
CA GLN A 10 27.99 -31.71 16.94
C GLN A 10 29.31 -31.03 17.27
N PHE A 11 29.28 -29.76 17.67
CA PHE A 11 30.51 -29.00 17.96
C PHE A 11 31.26 -29.50 19.20
N LYS A 12 30.53 -30.05 20.19
CA LYS A 12 31.15 -30.69 21.35
C LYS A 12 31.97 -31.93 20.98
N LYS A 13 31.54 -32.73 19.99
CA LYS A 13 32.31 -33.88 19.47
C LYS A 13 33.62 -33.42 18.82
N GLU A 14 33.60 -32.25 18.21
CA GLU A 14 34.75 -31.60 17.59
C GLU A 14 35.62 -30.83 18.60
N ASN A 15 35.34 -30.90 19.90
CA ASN A 15 36.05 -30.17 20.96
C ASN A 15 36.05 -28.63 20.76
N ILE A 16 34.98 -28.10 20.15
CA ILE A 16 34.74 -26.68 19.95
C ILE A 16 33.62 -26.22 20.90
N ASN A 17 33.88 -25.17 21.67
CA ASN A 17 32.89 -24.53 22.52
C ASN A 17 32.06 -23.54 21.69
N LEU A 18 30.73 -23.67 21.79
CA LEU A 18 29.79 -22.74 21.18
C LEU A 18 29.25 -21.75 22.20
N TYR A 19 29.25 -20.47 21.81
CA TYR A 19 28.72 -19.37 22.59
C TYR A 19 27.55 -18.74 21.86
N ARG A 20 26.38 -18.76 22.50
CA ARG A 20 25.17 -18.15 21.95
C ARG A 20 25.26 -16.63 22.02
N LEU A 21 24.87 -15.97 20.94
CA LEU A 21 24.67 -14.53 20.91
C LEU A 21 23.19 -14.19 21.05
N THR A 22 22.92 -13.04 21.66
CA THR A 22 21.59 -12.44 21.73
C THR A 22 21.30 -11.54 20.53
N GLU A 23 22.34 -11.06 19.87
CA GLU A 23 22.28 -10.15 18.73
C GLU A 23 23.41 -10.49 17.75
N PHE A 24 23.12 -10.39 16.45
CA PHE A 24 24.13 -10.57 15.42
C PHE A 24 24.99 -9.32 15.29
N ILE A 25 26.31 -9.50 15.21
CA ILE A 25 27.26 -8.40 15.03
C ILE A 25 27.61 -8.33 13.54
N GLU A 26 27.11 -7.30 12.87
CA GLU A 26 27.45 -7.07 11.47
C GLU A 26 28.83 -6.40 11.33
N THR A 27 29.65 -6.91 10.41
CA THR A 27 30.99 -6.39 10.12
C THR A 27 31.29 -6.45 8.62
N GLU A 28 32.05 -5.49 8.12
CA GLU A 28 32.48 -5.45 6.72
C GLU A 28 33.59 -6.49 6.42
N ASN A 29 34.37 -6.87 7.43
CA ASN A 29 35.48 -7.83 7.29
C ASN A 29 35.00 -9.27 7.50
N LYS A 30 34.22 -9.79 6.54
CA LYS A 30 33.67 -11.14 6.61
C LYS A 30 34.01 -12.02 5.40
N ILE A 31 34.23 -13.31 5.67
CA ILE A 31 34.41 -14.37 4.69
C ILE A 31 33.31 -15.40 4.93
N LYS A 32 32.50 -15.66 3.90
CA LYS A 32 31.45 -16.69 3.95
C LYS A 32 32.02 -18.02 3.49
N LEU A 33 31.84 -19.06 4.29
CA LEU A 33 32.20 -20.45 3.98
C LEU A 33 30.98 -21.21 3.45
N ASP A 34 31.22 -22.29 2.71
CA ASP A 34 30.16 -23.01 1.99
C ASP A 34 29.31 -23.91 2.90
N GLY A 35 29.81 -24.29 4.07
CA GLY A 35 29.13 -25.20 4.97
C GLY A 35 29.75 -25.32 6.36
N ILE A 36 28.99 -25.91 7.28
CA ILE A 36 29.38 -26.07 8.69
C ILE A 36 30.65 -26.93 8.80
N GLU A 37 30.77 -27.95 7.95
CA GLU A 37 31.94 -28.84 7.90
C GLU A 37 33.22 -28.10 7.53
N GLU A 38 33.13 -27.11 6.64
CA GLU A 38 34.28 -26.29 6.25
C GLU A 38 34.70 -25.35 7.37
N LEU A 39 33.74 -24.76 8.08
CA LEU A 39 34.02 -23.96 9.27
C LEU A 39 34.68 -24.80 10.38
N ILE A 40 34.20 -26.02 10.61
CA ILE A 40 34.81 -26.96 11.58
C ILE A 40 36.24 -27.33 11.15
N ARG A 41 36.45 -27.67 9.88
CA ARG A 41 37.79 -28.00 9.35
C ARG A 41 38.75 -26.82 9.53
N PHE A 42 38.32 -25.62 9.15
CA PHE A 42 39.11 -24.41 9.32
C PHE A 42 39.51 -24.18 10.79
N ALA A 43 38.58 -24.42 11.71
CA ALA A 43 38.83 -24.25 13.13
C ALA A 43 39.85 -25.25 13.67
N HIS A 44 39.78 -26.51 13.26
CA HIS A 44 40.79 -27.52 13.61
C HIS A 44 42.18 -27.15 13.08
N ASP A 45 42.27 -26.78 11.80
CA ASP A 45 43.53 -26.41 11.16
C ASP A 45 44.22 -25.21 11.84
N ASN A 46 43.43 -24.35 12.50
CA ASN A 46 43.90 -23.13 13.14
C ASN A 46 43.82 -23.13 14.67
N ASN A 47 43.53 -24.27 15.31
CA ASN A 47 43.38 -24.42 16.77
C ASN A 47 42.34 -23.46 17.38
N ILE A 48 41.23 -23.23 16.69
CA ILE A 48 40.12 -22.41 17.15
C ILE A 48 39.14 -23.31 17.93
N ASN A 49 39.15 -23.16 19.24
CA ASN A 49 38.30 -23.99 20.12
C ASN A 49 37.02 -23.26 20.57
N ASN A 50 36.78 -22.05 20.08
CA ASN A 50 35.65 -21.21 20.50
C ASN A 50 34.97 -20.62 19.27
N MET A 51 33.65 -20.76 19.20
CA MET A 51 32.82 -20.22 18.13
C MET A 51 31.57 -19.57 18.69
N PHE A 52 30.98 -18.70 17.89
CA PHE A 52 29.74 -18.02 18.21
C PHE A 52 28.64 -18.49 17.29
N TYR A 53 27.41 -18.50 17.79
CA TYR A 53 26.25 -18.76 16.96
C TYR A 53 25.09 -17.86 17.33
N PHE A 54 24.25 -17.59 16.33
CA PHE A 54 23.07 -16.76 16.44
C PHE A 54 21.92 -17.40 15.65
N TYR A 55 20.86 -17.78 16.35
CA TYR A 55 19.60 -18.14 15.72
C TYR A 55 18.81 -16.88 15.42
N TYR A 56 18.37 -16.74 14.17
CA TYR A 56 17.47 -15.67 13.80
C TYR A 56 16.06 -16.21 13.55
N TYR A 57 15.08 -15.40 13.94
CA TYR A 57 13.67 -15.74 13.97
C TYR A 57 12.92 -14.76 13.10
N LEU A 58 11.91 -15.24 12.37
CA LEU A 58 10.98 -14.35 11.73
C LEU A 58 10.20 -13.56 12.77
N LYS A 59 9.94 -12.30 12.45
CA LYS A 59 9.12 -11.41 13.26
C LYS A 59 7.80 -11.24 12.54
N GLY A 60 6.75 -11.88 13.05
CA GLY A 60 5.42 -11.86 12.42
C GLY A 60 4.87 -10.46 12.14
N TYR A 61 5.18 -9.48 12.99
CA TYR A 61 4.76 -8.09 12.77
C TYR A 61 5.39 -7.47 11.51
N GLY A 62 6.59 -7.90 11.12
CA GLY A 62 7.26 -7.44 9.90
C GLY A 62 6.73 -8.10 8.63
N LEU A 63 5.74 -8.99 8.76
CA LEU A 63 5.10 -9.71 7.66
C LEU A 63 3.65 -9.27 7.45
N LEU A 64 3.17 -8.29 8.22
CA LEU A 64 1.84 -7.72 8.07
C LEU A 64 1.81 -6.66 6.96
N ILE A 65 0.70 -6.58 6.23
CA ILE A 65 0.37 -5.41 5.42
C ILE A 65 -0.12 -4.33 6.39
N ASP A 66 0.75 -3.38 6.70
CA ASP A 66 0.52 -2.28 7.63
C ASP A 66 0.41 -0.93 6.90
N GLU A 67 0.34 0.16 7.65
CA GLU A 67 0.27 1.52 7.08
C GLU A 67 1.48 1.86 6.20
N GLN A 68 2.67 1.31 6.47
CA GLN A 68 3.85 1.58 5.64
C GLN A 68 3.68 0.96 4.26
N VAL A 69 3.20 -0.29 4.20
CA VAL A 69 2.91 -0.99 2.94
C VAL A 69 1.77 -0.30 2.19
N ILE A 70 0.67 0.04 2.88
CA ILE A 70 -0.48 0.76 2.31
C ILE A 70 -0.02 2.08 1.66
N ASN A 71 0.81 2.84 2.35
CA ASN A 71 1.35 4.11 1.84
C ASN A 71 2.29 3.91 0.65
N LYS A 72 3.14 2.87 0.69
CA LYS A 72 4.08 2.51 -0.39
C LYS A 72 3.35 2.19 -1.70
N PHE A 73 2.18 1.56 -1.62
CA PHE A 73 1.34 1.25 -2.78
C PHE A 73 0.31 2.34 -3.12
N HIS A 74 0.32 3.47 -2.38
CA HIS A 74 -0.62 4.59 -2.58
C HIS A 74 -2.09 4.17 -2.59
N LEU A 75 -2.47 3.25 -1.69
CA LEU A 75 -3.85 2.79 -1.58
C LEU A 75 -4.70 3.87 -0.91
N ASP A 76 -5.60 4.46 -1.69
CA ASP A 76 -6.59 5.41 -1.18
C ASP A 76 -7.74 4.71 -0.44
N ASN A 77 -8.56 5.49 0.27
CA ASN A 77 -9.70 4.96 1.03
C ASN A 77 -10.68 4.16 0.16
N GLU A 78 -10.83 4.53 -1.12
CA GLU A 78 -11.72 3.85 -2.05
C GLU A 78 -11.20 2.45 -2.36
N MET A 79 -9.92 2.34 -2.71
CA MET A 79 -9.25 1.06 -2.94
C MET A 79 -9.26 0.20 -1.68
N LEU A 80 -8.98 0.79 -0.52
CA LEU A 80 -9.04 0.07 0.76
C LEU A 80 -10.43 -0.48 1.06
N THR A 81 -11.51 0.17 0.60
CA THR A 81 -12.87 -0.36 0.79
C THR A 81 -13.09 -1.69 0.07
N ILE A 82 -12.39 -1.91 -1.05
CA ILE A 82 -12.45 -3.15 -1.84
C ILE A 82 -11.49 -4.19 -1.26
N LEU A 83 -10.27 -3.79 -0.92
CA LEU A 83 -9.18 -4.71 -0.58
C LEU A 83 -9.15 -5.12 0.90
N LYS A 84 -9.90 -4.44 1.77
CA LYS A 84 -9.81 -4.58 3.24
C LYS A 84 -9.95 -6.02 3.70
N ASP A 85 -10.89 -6.77 3.15
CA ASP A 85 -11.20 -8.12 3.62
C ASP A 85 -10.04 -9.08 3.30
N GLU A 86 -9.48 -9.03 2.09
CA GLU A 86 -8.31 -9.86 1.73
C GLU A 86 -7.04 -9.46 2.50
N ILE A 87 -6.82 -8.15 2.70
CA ILE A 87 -5.70 -7.66 3.53
C ILE A 87 -5.84 -8.19 4.96
N MET A 88 -7.05 -8.15 5.51
CA MET A 88 -7.35 -8.65 6.85
C MET A 88 -7.17 -10.17 6.93
N GLU A 89 -7.65 -10.92 5.94
CA GLU A 89 -7.47 -12.37 5.86
C GLU A 89 -5.99 -12.76 5.81
N TYR A 90 -5.20 -12.07 4.98
CA TYR A 90 -3.75 -12.23 4.93
C TYR A 90 -3.11 -11.97 6.30
N ASN A 91 -3.40 -10.82 6.93
CA ASN A 91 -2.86 -10.47 8.23
C ASN A 91 -3.28 -11.47 9.34
N ILE A 92 -4.50 -12.03 9.25
CA ILE A 92 -4.95 -13.11 10.14
C ILE A 92 -4.15 -14.39 9.89
N LYS A 93 -3.89 -14.75 8.62
CA LYS A 93 -3.05 -15.92 8.27
C LYS A 93 -1.64 -15.78 8.85
N ILE A 94 -1.04 -14.59 8.75
CA ILE A 94 0.28 -14.27 9.28
C ILE A 94 0.29 -14.34 10.81
N SER A 95 -0.69 -13.74 11.49
CA SER A 95 -0.73 -13.72 12.96
C SER A 95 -0.93 -15.10 13.61
N LYS A 96 -1.44 -16.08 12.86
CA LYS A 96 -1.62 -17.47 13.32
C LYS A 96 -0.37 -18.35 13.16
N GLN A 97 0.67 -17.87 12.49
CA GLN A 97 1.90 -18.65 12.30
C GLN A 97 2.72 -18.73 13.59
N ASP A 98 3.44 -19.83 13.74
CA ASP A 98 4.37 -20.05 14.85
C ASP A 98 5.75 -19.47 14.50
N TYR A 99 6.03 -18.28 15.04
CA TYR A 99 7.32 -17.59 14.91
C TYR A 99 8.32 -17.94 16.02
N SER A 100 7.98 -18.87 16.91
CA SER A 100 8.89 -19.29 17.99
C SER A 100 10.04 -20.18 17.48
N LYS A 101 9.94 -20.66 16.24
CA LYS A 101 10.96 -21.48 15.61
C LYS A 101 11.97 -20.61 14.86
N PRO A 102 13.28 -20.91 14.98
CA PRO A 102 14.27 -20.22 14.17
C PRO A 102 14.05 -20.51 12.69
N VAL A 103 14.52 -19.61 11.85
CA VAL A 103 14.47 -19.77 10.39
C VAL A 103 15.86 -19.90 9.76
N GLY A 104 16.89 -19.74 10.58
CA GLY A 104 18.26 -20.08 10.24
C GLY A 104 19.19 -19.83 11.42
N VAL A 105 20.42 -20.26 11.23
CA VAL A 105 21.50 -20.06 12.20
C VAL A 105 22.74 -19.55 11.48
N ILE A 106 23.36 -18.54 12.07
CA ILE A 106 24.68 -18.08 11.66
C ILE A 106 25.67 -18.60 12.68
N LEU A 107 26.71 -19.30 12.22
CA LEU A 107 27.86 -19.67 13.03
C LEU A 107 29.08 -18.92 12.54
N TYR A 108 29.92 -18.45 13.46
CA TYR A 108 31.15 -17.79 13.07
C TYR A 108 32.28 -17.89 14.09
N CYS A 109 33.50 -17.64 13.62
CA CYS A 109 34.68 -17.42 14.45
C CYS A 109 35.46 -16.19 13.97
N MET A 110 36.38 -15.71 14.81
CA MET A 110 37.30 -14.64 14.44
C MET A 110 38.68 -15.21 14.15
N TYR A 111 39.27 -14.83 13.03
CA TYR A 111 40.63 -15.19 12.66
C TYR A 111 41.31 -14.01 11.96
N ASP A 112 42.48 -13.59 12.45
CA ASP A 112 43.25 -12.47 11.91
C ASP A 112 42.44 -11.19 11.64
N GLY A 113 41.50 -10.87 12.54
CA GLY A 113 40.63 -9.70 12.44
C GLY A 113 39.49 -9.83 11.43
N MET A 114 39.32 -10.99 10.79
CA MET A 114 38.22 -11.32 9.91
C MET A 114 37.20 -12.23 10.61
N MET A 115 35.93 -12.05 10.28
CA MET A 115 34.85 -12.95 10.67
C MET A 115 34.69 -14.03 9.60
N LEU A 116 34.87 -15.29 9.97
CA LEU A 116 34.52 -16.41 9.09
C LEU A 116 33.15 -16.92 9.49
N GLU A 117 32.18 -16.82 8.60
CA GLU A 117 30.79 -17.18 8.86
C GLU A 117 30.30 -18.30 7.94
N VAL A 118 29.44 -19.16 8.49
CA VAL A 118 28.55 -20.02 7.72
C VAL A 118 27.13 -19.71 8.17
N GLU A 119 26.23 -19.72 7.20
CA GLU A 119 24.81 -19.51 7.42
C GLU A 119 24.09 -20.79 6.98
N ASP A 120 23.50 -21.50 7.93
CA ASP A 120 22.65 -22.66 7.66
C ASP A 120 21.19 -22.22 7.75
N ASN A 121 20.61 -22.10 6.56
CA ASN A 121 19.23 -21.69 6.38
C ASN A 121 18.45 -22.92 5.96
N GLU A 122 17.49 -23.34 6.79
CA GLU A 122 16.28 -23.84 6.17
C GLU A 122 15.67 -22.64 5.47
N CYS A 123 15.82 -22.57 4.13
CA CYS A 123 14.77 -21.94 3.35
C CYS A 123 13.47 -22.43 3.96
N ILE A 124 12.56 -21.51 4.30
CA ILE A 124 11.25 -21.83 4.82
C ILE A 124 10.46 -22.48 3.67
N VAL A 125 10.91 -23.64 3.22
CA VAL A 125 10.29 -24.50 2.23
C VAL A 125 9.23 -25.26 3.02
N GLY A 126 8.11 -24.60 3.28
CA GLY A 126 7.03 -25.19 4.05
C GLY A 126 6.01 -24.18 4.59
N VAL A 127 6.39 -22.90 4.69
CA VAL A 127 5.42 -21.85 4.98
C VAL A 127 5.44 -20.88 3.81
N ASP A 128 4.39 -20.96 3.00
CA ASP A 128 4.09 -20.08 1.87
C ASP A 128 3.77 -18.66 2.42
N ILE A 129 4.81 -18.02 2.99
CA ILE A 129 4.78 -16.66 3.54
C ILE A 129 5.42 -15.75 2.51
N GLU A 130 4.54 -15.11 1.76
CA GLU A 130 4.86 -14.03 0.86
C GLU A 130 5.29 -12.78 1.67
N THR A 131 6.13 -11.91 1.08
CA THR A 131 6.44 -10.63 1.73
C THR A 131 5.18 -9.77 1.79
N PRO A 132 5.07 -8.80 2.74
CA PRO A 132 3.93 -7.88 2.78
C PRO A 132 3.69 -7.19 1.44
N GLU A 133 4.77 -6.80 0.76
CA GLU A 133 4.68 -6.13 -0.53
C GLU A 133 4.20 -7.03 -1.66
N ASP A 134 4.72 -8.25 -1.74
CA ASP A 134 4.29 -9.20 -2.76
C ASP A 134 2.82 -9.59 -2.53
N ALA A 135 2.43 -9.80 -1.27
CA ALA A 135 1.05 -10.09 -0.89
C ALA A 135 0.11 -8.93 -1.22
N CYS A 136 0.50 -7.70 -0.89
CA CYS A 136 -0.27 -6.51 -1.20
C CYS A 136 -0.43 -6.34 -2.72
N LYS A 137 0.66 -6.52 -3.48
CA LYS A 137 0.64 -6.46 -4.93
C LYS A 137 -0.29 -7.51 -5.53
N ARG A 138 -0.22 -8.76 -5.06
CA ARG A 138 -1.09 -9.85 -5.51
C ARG A 138 -2.56 -9.54 -5.25
N ILE A 139 -2.90 -9.00 -4.07
CA ILE A 139 -4.27 -8.60 -3.70
C ILE A 139 -4.77 -7.46 -4.60
N ILE A 140 -3.91 -6.49 -4.93
CA ILE A 140 -4.26 -5.41 -5.87
C ILE A 140 -4.51 -5.99 -7.26
N ASP A 141 -3.60 -6.84 -7.74
CA ASP A 141 -3.64 -7.44 -9.08
C ASP A 141 -4.90 -8.30 -9.26
N SER A 142 -5.37 -9.01 -8.22
CA SER A 142 -6.61 -9.79 -8.27
C SER A 142 -7.89 -8.95 -8.33
N HIS A 143 -7.83 -7.67 -7.97
CA HIS A 143 -8.98 -6.76 -7.89
C HIS A 143 -8.91 -5.58 -8.86
N LEU A 144 -7.97 -5.58 -9.82
CA LEU A 144 -7.78 -4.46 -10.75
C LEU A 144 -9.07 -4.07 -11.49
N GLU A 145 -9.82 -5.06 -11.96
CA GLU A 145 -11.08 -4.83 -12.67
C GLU A 145 -12.15 -4.24 -11.76
N GLU A 146 -12.29 -4.75 -10.53
CA GLU A 146 -13.25 -4.24 -9.55
C GLU A 146 -12.93 -2.80 -9.13
N ILE A 147 -11.66 -2.50 -8.89
CA ILE A 147 -11.18 -1.14 -8.60
C ILE A 147 -11.53 -0.21 -9.77
N ALA A 148 -11.31 -0.64 -11.02
CA ALA A 148 -11.63 0.16 -12.19
C ALA A 148 -13.14 0.42 -12.31
N LEU A 149 -13.97 -0.61 -12.16
CA LEU A 149 -15.43 -0.51 -12.21
C LEU A 149 -15.99 0.38 -11.09
N PHE A 150 -15.43 0.26 -9.88
CA PHE A 150 -15.81 1.09 -8.75
C PHE A 150 -15.53 2.57 -9.02
N LYS A 151 -14.32 2.89 -9.52
CA LYS A 151 -13.93 4.26 -9.89
C LYS A 151 -14.80 4.83 -11.00
N GLU A 152 -15.15 4.03 -12.00
CA GLU A 152 -16.05 4.44 -13.07
C GLU A 152 -17.47 4.72 -12.54
N LYS A 153 -17.99 3.84 -11.68
CA LYS A 153 -19.30 4.02 -11.05
C LYS A 153 -19.36 5.30 -10.20
N GLN A 154 -18.32 5.57 -9.41
CA GLN A 154 -18.20 6.81 -8.62
C GLN A 154 -18.24 8.04 -9.52
N LYS A 155 -17.46 8.03 -10.61
CA LYS A 155 -17.44 9.12 -11.60
C LYS A 155 -18.81 9.32 -12.25
N ASN A 156 -19.49 8.25 -12.65
CA ASN A 156 -20.82 8.33 -13.27
C ASN A 156 -21.87 8.86 -12.29
N ASN A 157 -21.84 8.40 -11.03
CA ASN A 157 -22.71 8.93 -9.98
C ASN A 157 -22.46 10.42 -9.74
N ALA A 158 -21.20 10.85 -9.65
CA ALA A 158 -20.85 12.25 -9.51
C ALA A 158 -21.34 13.08 -10.70
N LEU A 159 -21.24 12.55 -11.93
CA LEU A 159 -21.74 13.21 -13.13
C LEU A 159 -23.27 13.42 -13.09
N GLU A 160 -24.03 12.40 -12.70
CA GLU A 160 -25.51 12.51 -12.60
C GLU A 160 -25.93 13.50 -11.52
N GLU A 161 -25.29 13.49 -10.35
CA GLU A 161 -25.58 14.47 -9.29
C GLU A 161 -25.16 15.89 -9.69
N ARG A 162 -24.09 16.05 -10.49
CA ARG A 162 -23.74 17.36 -11.07
C ARG A 162 -24.76 17.87 -12.08
N LYS A 163 -25.45 17.01 -12.83
CA LYS A 163 -26.55 17.44 -13.71
C LYS A 163 -27.70 18.03 -12.89
N LYS A 164 -28.07 17.39 -11.79
CA LYS A 164 -29.08 17.93 -10.85
C LYS A 164 -28.62 19.25 -10.25
N LEU A 165 -27.35 19.36 -9.86
CA LEU A 165 -26.77 20.61 -9.36
C LEU A 165 -26.78 21.71 -10.44
N ALA A 166 -26.50 21.37 -11.70
CA ALA A 166 -26.57 22.30 -12.82
C ALA A 166 -27.97 22.89 -12.97
N GLU A 167 -29.01 22.05 -12.96
CA GLU A 167 -30.41 22.49 -13.03
C GLU A 167 -30.77 23.43 -11.87
N GLN A 168 -30.30 23.14 -10.66
CA GLN A 168 -30.50 24.02 -9.50
C GLN A 168 -29.85 25.39 -9.70
N ILE A 169 -28.60 25.42 -10.18
CA ILE A 169 -27.85 26.66 -10.42
C ILE A 169 -28.49 27.47 -11.55
N LEU A 170 -28.88 26.82 -12.65
CA LEU A 170 -29.52 27.47 -13.79
C LEU A 170 -30.89 28.09 -13.44
N ASN A 171 -31.57 27.58 -12.41
CA ASN A 171 -32.82 28.15 -11.91
C ASN A 171 -32.63 29.18 -10.77
N ASP A 172 -31.39 29.39 -10.31
CA ASP A 172 -31.09 30.29 -9.20
C ASP A 172 -31.00 31.76 -9.65
N LYS A 173 -31.87 32.60 -9.09
CA LYS A 173 -31.90 34.05 -9.35
C LYS A 173 -30.63 34.77 -8.89
N GLU A 174 -29.91 34.26 -7.89
CA GLU A 174 -28.61 34.83 -7.49
C GLU A 174 -27.57 34.57 -8.58
N PHE A 175 -27.56 33.38 -9.16
CA PHE A 175 -26.65 33.02 -10.25
C PHE A 175 -26.85 33.90 -11.49
N HIS A 176 -28.10 34.20 -11.85
CA HIS A 176 -28.43 35.07 -12.99
C HIS A 176 -27.85 36.49 -12.87
N LYS A 177 -27.58 36.96 -11.65
CA LYS A 177 -26.98 38.28 -11.39
C LYS A 177 -25.46 38.27 -11.52
N CYS A 178 -24.82 37.10 -11.65
CA CYS A 178 -23.37 36.96 -11.70
C CYS A 178 -22.79 37.22 -13.11
N THR A 179 -22.87 38.47 -13.56
CA THR A 179 -22.51 38.86 -14.94
C THR A 179 -21.02 38.80 -15.27
N ASN A 180 -20.14 38.85 -14.26
CA ASN A 180 -18.69 38.77 -14.42
C ASN A 180 -18.07 37.57 -13.65
N VAL A 181 -16.84 37.22 -14.01
CA VAL A 181 -16.11 36.06 -13.46
C VAL A 181 -15.95 36.14 -11.93
N SER A 182 -15.70 37.33 -11.39
CA SER A 182 -15.53 37.52 -9.93
C SER A 182 -16.82 37.19 -9.17
N LEU A 183 -17.97 37.62 -9.68
CA LEU A 183 -19.27 37.31 -9.07
C LEU A 183 -19.59 35.82 -9.16
N ARG A 184 -19.28 35.18 -10.29
CA ARG A 184 -19.45 33.72 -10.46
C ARG A 184 -18.54 32.91 -9.55
N THR A 185 -17.30 33.36 -9.36
CA THR A 185 -16.37 32.75 -8.40
C THR A 185 -16.89 32.87 -6.97
N ALA A 186 -17.41 34.04 -6.59
CA ALA A 186 -18.01 34.25 -5.27
C ALA A 186 -19.25 33.36 -5.06
N TYR A 187 -20.09 33.22 -6.09
CA TYR A 187 -21.24 32.31 -6.08
C TYR A 187 -20.79 30.86 -5.90
N ALA A 188 -19.82 30.39 -6.69
CA ALA A 188 -19.26 29.04 -6.59
C ALA A 188 -18.68 28.75 -5.19
N ASN A 189 -18.03 29.75 -4.58
CA ASN A 189 -17.53 29.63 -3.20
C ASN A 189 -18.67 29.43 -2.19
N LYS A 190 -19.74 30.22 -2.32
CA LYS A 190 -20.91 30.16 -1.42
C LYS A 190 -21.71 28.87 -1.61
N PHE A 191 -22.00 28.50 -2.86
CA PHE A 191 -22.98 27.47 -3.20
C PHE A 191 -22.37 26.07 -3.33
N ILE A 192 -21.11 25.97 -3.77
CA ILE A 192 -20.42 24.69 -3.99
C ILE A 192 -19.32 24.48 -2.95
N ARG A 193 -18.30 25.36 -2.88
CA ARG A 193 -17.10 25.06 -2.07
C ARG A 193 -17.34 24.99 -0.55
N LYS A 194 -18.26 25.81 -0.03
CA LYS A 194 -18.66 25.82 1.38
C LYS A 194 -19.72 24.77 1.73
N ASN A 195 -20.26 24.07 0.73
CA ASN A 195 -21.21 22.97 0.93
C ASN A 195 -20.46 21.66 0.68
N ASP A 196 -20.21 20.88 1.74
CA ASP A 196 -19.43 19.64 1.63
C ASP A 196 -20.06 18.61 0.69
N VAL A 197 -21.40 18.56 0.60
CA VAL A 197 -22.10 17.64 -0.31
C VAL A 197 -21.80 18.03 -1.76
N ASN A 198 -21.96 19.31 -2.10
CA ASN A 198 -21.70 19.80 -3.46
C ASN A 198 -20.21 19.76 -3.81
N ARG A 199 -19.31 20.05 -2.84
CA ARG A 199 -17.86 20.00 -3.06
C ARG A 199 -17.40 18.59 -3.42
N LYS A 200 -17.92 17.56 -2.75
CA LYS A 200 -17.59 16.15 -3.00
C LYS A 200 -17.98 15.67 -4.40
N LEU A 201 -18.88 16.36 -5.09
CA LEU A 201 -19.19 16.04 -6.48
C LEU A 201 -18.01 16.31 -7.42
N PHE A 202 -17.08 17.20 -7.06
CA PHE A 202 -15.97 17.62 -7.92
C PHE A 202 -14.62 17.02 -7.52
N MET A 203 -14.48 16.59 -6.26
CA MET A 203 -13.20 16.13 -5.71
C MET A 203 -13.29 14.69 -5.18
N LYS A 204 -12.24 13.92 -5.44
CA LYS A 204 -11.98 12.63 -4.78
C LYS A 204 -11.62 12.86 -3.31
N ASP A 205 -11.71 11.80 -2.51
CA ASP A 205 -11.26 11.84 -1.10
C ASP A 205 -9.76 12.14 -0.96
N SER A 206 -8.95 11.83 -1.99
CA SER A 206 -7.53 12.21 -2.07
C SER A 206 -7.30 13.71 -2.26
N GLY A 207 -8.35 14.50 -2.50
CA GLY A 207 -8.26 15.93 -2.79
C GLY A 207 -8.01 16.26 -4.27
N GLU A 208 -7.92 15.27 -5.15
CA GLU A 208 -7.82 15.46 -6.60
C GLU A 208 -9.18 15.76 -7.24
N TRP A 209 -9.18 16.45 -8.37
CA TRP A 209 -10.39 16.60 -9.18
C TRP A 209 -10.76 15.27 -9.86
N TYR A 210 -12.06 14.99 -9.99
CA TYR A 210 -12.50 13.86 -10.81
C TYR A 210 -12.18 14.08 -12.30
N ASP A 211 -12.54 15.26 -12.82
CA ASP A 211 -12.55 15.55 -14.26
C ASP A 211 -12.67 17.05 -14.58
N ILE A 212 -13.48 17.81 -13.83
CA ILE A 212 -13.69 19.24 -14.06
C ILE A 212 -13.54 20.08 -12.77
N PRO A 213 -12.73 21.16 -12.79
CA PRO A 213 -12.68 22.12 -11.70
C PRO A 213 -14.02 22.88 -11.52
N ILE A 214 -14.35 23.23 -10.28
CA ILE A 214 -15.60 23.93 -9.93
C ILE A 214 -15.79 25.24 -10.72
N ASN A 215 -14.73 26.01 -10.94
CA ASN A 215 -14.84 27.28 -11.67
C ASN A 215 -15.18 27.05 -13.14
N ASP A 216 -14.56 26.06 -13.77
CA ASP A 216 -14.81 25.73 -15.18
C ASP A 216 -16.23 25.24 -15.37
N PHE A 217 -16.73 24.40 -14.46
CA PHE A 217 -18.13 23.99 -14.43
C PHE A 217 -19.08 25.18 -14.37
N ILE A 218 -18.82 26.16 -13.49
CA ILE A 218 -19.65 27.36 -13.35
C ILE A 218 -19.61 28.25 -14.60
N GLU A 219 -18.44 28.39 -15.24
CA GLU A 219 -18.32 29.14 -16.49
C GLU A 219 -19.05 28.44 -17.65
N LEU A 220 -19.07 27.11 -17.69
CA LEU A 220 -19.87 26.35 -18.65
C LEU A 220 -21.37 26.62 -18.47
N LEU A 221 -21.88 26.52 -17.24
CA LEU A 221 -23.29 26.83 -16.96
C LEU A 221 -23.66 28.28 -17.30
N TRP A 222 -22.75 29.22 -17.09
CA TRP A 222 -23.00 30.62 -17.45
C TRP A 222 -23.09 30.83 -18.97
N ARG A 223 -22.29 30.09 -19.76
CA ARG A 223 -22.38 30.10 -21.22
C ARG A 223 -23.73 29.54 -21.68
N GLU A 224 -24.14 28.41 -21.12
CA GLU A 224 -25.43 27.78 -21.41
C GLU A 224 -26.61 28.72 -21.06
N TYR A 225 -26.60 29.33 -19.87
CA TYR A 225 -27.60 30.34 -19.49
C TYR A 225 -27.65 31.52 -20.47
N LYS A 226 -26.49 31.99 -20.94
CA LYS A 226 -26.42 33.08 -21.93
C LYS A 226 -26.95 32.69 -23.29
N GLU A 227 -26.89 31.42 -23.66
CA GLU A 227 -27.45 30.92 -24.93
C GLU A 227 -28.97 30.79 -24.82
N ILE A 228 -29.47 30.20 -23.73
CA ILE A 228 -30.91 30.09 -23.44
C ILE A 228 -31.57 31.48 -23.34
N SER A 229 -30.92 32.45 -22.71
CA SER A 229 -31.45 33.82 -22.57
C SER A 229 -31.36 34.66 -23.85
N LYS A 230 -30.65 34.19 -24.88
CA LYS A 230 -30.61 34.82 -26.22
C LYS A 230 -31.66 34.26 -27.16
N GLU A 231 -32.27 33.10 -26.88
CA GLU A 231 -33.43 32.65 -27.63
C GLU A 231 -34.62 33.56 -27.30
N PRO A 232 -35.19 34.27 -28.30
CA PRO A 232 -36.41 35.02 -28.07
C PRO A 232 -37.51 34.04 -27.64
N ILE A 233 -38.36 34.47 -26.71
CA ILE A 233 -39.58 33.77 -26.24
C ILE A 233 -40.56 33.62 -27.42
N ILE A 234 -40.24 32.78 -28.39
CA ILE A 234 -41.14 32.22 -29.41
C ILE A 234 -40.54 30.85 -29.77
N THR A 235 -41.17 29.79 -29.26
CA THR A 235 -41.04 28.36 -29.66
C THR A 235 -40.16 27.43 -28.81
N ILE A 236 -40.54 27.16 -27.56
CA ILE A 236 -40.36 25.82 -26.96
C ILE A 236 -41.67 25.38 -26.29
N LEU A 237 -42.73 25.30 -27.10
CA LEU A 237 -43.88 24.40 -26.91
C LEU A 237 -44.19 23.67 -28.23
N ARG A 238 -43.13 23.31 -28.98
CA ARG A 238 -43.23 22.42 -30.14
C ARG A 238 -42.02 21.51 -30.20
N LYS A 239 -42.06 20.45 -29.38
CA LYS A 239 -41.48 19.14 -29.68
C LYS A 239 -42.11 18.09 -28.74
N GLU A 240 -43.44 18.08 -28.71
CA GLU A 240 -44.23 16.85 -28.42
C GLU A 240 -45.02 16.37 -29.65
N ASP A 241 -44.99 17.10 -30.78
CA ASP A 241 -45.59 16.64 -32.02
C ASP A 241 -44.53 16.59 -33.12
N LEU A 242 -43.81 15.48 -33.18
CA LEU A 242 -43.38 14.84 -34.43
C LEU A 242 -43.01 13.39 -34.09
N ILE A 243 -43.99 12.54 -34.39
CA ILE A 243 -43.96 11.09 -34.57
C ILE A 243 -42.70 10.63 -35.31
#